data_AF-A0A8J8W5M9-F1
#
_entry.id   AF-A0A8J8W5M9-F1
#
_cell.length_a   1.000
_cell.length_b   1.000
_cell.length_c   1.000
_cell.angle_alpha   90.00
_cell.angle_beta   90.00
_cell.angle_gamma   90.00
#
_symmetry.space_group_name_H-M   'P 1'
#
loop_
_entity.id
_entity.type
_entity.pdbx_description
1 polymer ?
#
loop_
_entity_poly.entity_id
_entity_poly.type
_entity_poly.pdbx_seq_one_letter_code
_entity_poly.pdbx_strand_id
1 'polypeptide(L)'
;MIFKFGAPLTRSAIFLVLPLTDPASPSIVRSTLPNFSSLSKSVFFRDSSADFASTIGIGSSVWTSLNGLPSPKELHTFLIVMIYASKFERQLMKSLGSAVKLVDETVGFRYFDSRDLGFIDGTANPESVDGQASTLIAAEDDPNAAGGSYILVQKYLHDLTAWQALSAEKQEQIIGRTKFDNIELGDAEDDQQCSHKNLNTVEDANGEERDILRDNMTFGSLGSGEFGTYFIGYTGRLWVKEKMVERIFVGHPPGLHDRILDYSKPVTGAVFFAPSVDVLQGLAD
;
A
#
# COMPACT_ATOMS: atom_id res chain seq x y z
N MET A 1 -5.33 -6.15 -15.61
CA MET A 1 -6.08 -5.23 -14.74
C MET A 1 -5.22 -5.00 -13.52
N ILE A 2 -4.94 -3.75 -13.17
CA ILE A 2 -4.00 -3.43 -12.07
C ILE A 2 -4.71 -3.56 -10.72
N PHE A 3 -5.95 -3.08 -10.65
CA PHE A 3 -6.81 -3.15 -9.47
C PHE A 3 -8.04 -4.04 -9.72
N LYS A 4 -8.37 -4.90 -8.75
CA LYS A 4 -9.67 -5.57 -8.67
C LYS A 4 -10.51 -4.89 -7.59
N PHE A 5 -11.25 -3.84 -7.96
CA PHE A 5 -12.20 -3.20 -7.05
C PHE A 5 -13.35 -4.16 -6.73
N GLY A 6 -13.76 -4.24 -5.46
CA GLY A 6 -14.86 -5.12 -5.01
C GLY A 6 -14.57 -6.62 -5.03
N ALA A 7 -13.34 -7.06 -5.32
CA ALA A 7 -12.94 -8.45 -5.10
C ALA A 7 -12.65 -8.70 -3.61
N PRO A 8 -12.82 -9.94 -3.10
CA PRO A 8 -12.28 -10.28 -1.80
C PRO A 8 -10.77 -10.02 -1.79
N LEU A 9 -10.26 -9.50 -0.67
CA LEU A 9 -8.81 -9.34 -0.43
C LEU A 9 -8.06 -10.64 -0.77
N THR A 10 -6.76 -10.59 -0.99
CA THR A 10 -5.98 -11.81 -1.27
C THR A 10 -5.70 -12.62 0.00
N ARG A 11 -5.51 -13.95 -0.10
CA ARG A 11 -5.12 -14.79 1.05
C ARG A 11 -3.62 -14.71 1.37
N SER A 12 -2.81 -14.29 0.39
CA SER A 12 -1.35 -14.25 0.46
C SER A 12 -0.83 -13.23 -0.55
N ALA A 13 0.08 -12.37 -0.11
CA ALA A 13 0.72 -11.35 -0.91
C ALA A 13 2.25 -11.47 -0.78
N ILE A 14 2.97 -11.00 -1.80
CA ILE A 14 4.43 -10.91 -1.76
C ILE A 14 4.82 -9.51 -2.21
N PHE A 15 5.51 -8.81 -1.32
CA PHE A 15 5.97 -7.44 -1.47
C PHE A 15 7.48 -7.48 -1.75
N LEU A 16 7.90 -7.01 -2.92
CA LEU A 16 9.29 -7.09 -3.39
C LEU A 16 9.86 -5.70 -3.67
N VAL A 17 10.87 -5.27 -2.93
CA VAL A 17 11.48 -3.94 -3.07
C VAL A 17 12.80 -4.03 -3.85
N LEU A 18 12.87 -3.39 -5.02
CA LEU A 18 13.86 -3.59 -6.08
C LEU A 18 14.48 -2.27 -6.62
N PRO A 19 15.48 -1.66 -5.96
CA PRO A 19 16.29 -0.60 -6.56
C PRO A 19 17.03 -1.07 -7.84
N LEU A 20 17.15 -0.13 -8.79
CA LEU A 20 18.01 -0.29 -9.97
C LEU A 20 19.47 -0.11 -9.56
N THR A 21 20.36 -0.94 -10.10
CA THR A 21 21.76 -1.02 -9.63
C THR A 21 22.82 -0.69 -10.69
N ASP A 22 22.45 -0.61 -11.96
CA ASP A 22 23.35 -0.40 -13.10
C ASP A 22 22.80 0.70 -14.03
N PRO A 23 23.64 1.59 -14.61
CA PRO A 23 23.24 2.48 -15.70
C PRO A 23 22.50 1.81 -16.87
N ALA A 24 22.72 0.52 -17.13
CA ALA A 24 22.01 -0.27 -18.13
C ALA A 24 20.62 -0.77 -17.67
N SER A 25 20.32 -0.77 -16.37
CA SER A 25 19.06 -1.27 -15.81
C SER A 25 17.79 -0.72 -16.48
N PRO A 26 17.71 0.58 -16.87
CA PRO A 26 16.51 1.11 -17.51
C PRO A 26 16.11 0.38 -18.81
N SER A 27 17.06 -0.09 -19.62
CA SER A 27 16.74 -0.81 -20.87
C SER A 27 16.21 -2.22 -20.60
N ILE A 28 16.76 -2.91 -19.60
CA ILE A 28 16.30 -4.23 -19.16
C ILE A 28 14.90 -4.13 -18.56
N VAL A 29 14.64 -3.10 -17.75
CA VAL A 29 13.32 -2.83 -17.17
C VAL A 29 12.30 -2.50 -18.26
N ARG A 30 12.62 -1.60 -19.20
CA ARG A 30 11.76 -1.28 -20.36
C ARG A 30 11.39 -2.50 -21.19
N SER A 31 12.33 -3.42 -21.46
CA SER A 31 12.01 -4.67 -22.17
C SER A 31 11.22 -5.70 -21.35
N THR A 32 11.24 -5.60 -20.02
CA THR A 32 10.59 -6.56 -19.11
C THR A 32 9.16 -6.15 -18.70
N LEU A 33 8.93 -4.87 -18.38
CA LEU A 33 7.63 -4.42 -17.83
C LEU A 33 6.42 -4.56 -18.79
N PRO A 34 6.50 -4.29 -20.10
CA PRO A 34 5.38 -4.52 -21.03
C PRO A 34 4.89 -5.98 -21.00
N ASN A 35 5.84 -6.91 -20.91
CA ASN A 35 5.59 -8.34 -20.85
C ASN A 35 4.93 -8.80 -19.54
N PHE A 36 4.97 -8.00 -18.47
CA PHE A 36 4.30 -8.29 -17.21
C PHE A 36 2.81 -8.57 -17.39
N SER A 37 2.13 -7.82 -18.27
CA SER A 37 0.70 -8.01 -18.56
C SER A 37 0.40 -9.41 -19.15
N SER A 38 1.30 -9.94 -19.98
CA SER A 38 1.24 -11.29 -20.57
C SER A 38 1.60 -12.38 -19.55
N LEU A 39 2.58 -12.12 -18.69
CA LEU A 39 3.01 -13.02 -17.62
C LEU A 39 1.89 -13.20 -16.57
N SER A 40 1.26 -12.11 -16.15
CA SER A 40 0.08 -12.10 -15.28
C SER A 40 -1.11 -12.86 -15.88
N LYS A 41 -1.38 -12.70 -17.18
CA LYS A 41 -2.39 -13.52 -17.91
C LYS A 41 -2.03 -15.00 -17.93
N SER A 42 -0.75 -15.36 -18.08
CA SER A 42 -0.30 -16.76 -18.09
C SER A 42 -0.49 -17.45 -16.74
N VAL A 43 -0.24 -16.75 -15.63
CA VAL A 43 -0.52 -17.25 -14.27
C VAL A 43 -2.03 -17.41 -14.07
N PHE A 44 -2.83 -16.40 -14.40
CA PHE A 44 -4.28 -16.45 -14.28
C PHE A 44 -4.92 -17.58 -15.10
N PHE A 45 -4.45 -17.85 -16.31
CA PHE A 45 -4.99 -18.93 -17.15
C PHE A 45 -4.69 -20.33 -16.59
N ARG A 46 -3.60 -20.50 -15.83
CA ARG A 46 -3.22 -21.77 -15.20
C ARG A 46 -3.98 -22.05 -13.90
N ASP A 47 -4.54 -21.02 -13.29
CA ASP A 47 -5.28 -21.10 -12.03
C ASP A 47 -6.35 -19.99 -12.02
N SER A 48 -7.42 -20.20 -12.79
CA SER A 48 -8.54 -19.26 -12.89
C SER A 48 -9.36 -19.15 -11.59
N SER A 49 -9.09 -20.04 -10.62
CA SER A 49 -9.62 -19.97 -9.25
C SER A 49 -8.78 -19.10 -8.31
N ALA A 50 -7.56 -18.71 -8.71
CA ALA A 50 -6.78 -17.75 -7.96
C ALA A 50 -7.29 -16.33 -8.22
N ASP A 51 -7.71 -15.67 -7.15
CA ASP A 51 -7.78 -14.21 -7.09
C ASP A 51 -6.37 -13.62 -7.11
N PHE A 52 -5.77 -13.66 -8.30
CA PHE A 52 -4.47 -13.10 -8.60
C PHE A 52 -4.62 -11.67 -9.15
N ALA A 53 -3.99 -10.73 -8.46
CA ALA A 53 -3.77 -9.37 -8.90
C ALA A 53 -2.26 -9.07 -8.86
N SER A 54 -1.81 -8.05 -9.61
CA SER A 54 -0.39 -7.75 -9.72
C SER A 54 -0.19 -6.28 -10.12
N THR A 55 0.48 -5.52 -9.26
CA THR A 55 0.72 -4.08 -9.43
C THR A 55 2.21 -3.79 -9.45
N ILE A 56 2.63 -2.92 -10.38
CA ILE A 56 4.00 -2.40 -10.47
C ILE A 56 3.96 -0.94 -10.02
N GLY A 57 4.74 -0.59 -9.01
CA GLY A 57 5.02 0.80 -8.64
C GLY A 57 6.37 1.25 -9.19
N ILE A 58 6.41 2.42 -9.81
CA ILE A 58 7.64 3.08 -10.25
C ILE A 58 7.90 4.28 -9.33
N GLY A 59 9.11 4.33 -8.74
CA GLY A 59 9.51 5.44 -7.86
C GLY A 59 9.92 6.69 -8.63
N SER A 60 9.74 7.86 -8.04
CA SER A 60 10.12 9.18 -8.57
C SER A 60 11.52 9.22 -9.18
N SER A 61 12.53 8.69 -8.48
CA SER A 61 13.95 8.72 -8.86
C SER A 61 14.29 7.96 -10.14
N VAL A 62 13.40 7.06 -10.58
CA VAL A 62 13.55 6.27 -11.81
C VAL A 62 12.45 6.55 -12.82
N TRP A 63 11.45 7.37 -12.48
CA TRP A 63 10.29 7.65 -13.34
C TRP A 63 10.69 8.22 -14.70
N THR A 64 11.42 9.34 -14.70
CA THR A 64 11.80 10.05 -15.94
C THR A 64 12.80 9.23 -16.78
N SER A 65 13.73 8.51 -16.15
CA SER A 65 14.69 7.66 -16.87
C SER A 65 14.06 6.41 -17.46
N LEU A 66 13.02 5.85 -16.83
CA LEU A 66 12.27 4.71 -17.35
C LEU A 66 11.26 5.08 -18.42
N ASN A 67 10.46 6.13 -18.22
CA ASN A 67 9.32 6.43 -19.10
C ASN A 67 9.62 7.51 -20.15
N GLY A 68 10.53 8.45 -19.88
CA GLY A 68 10.70 9.67 -20.69
C GLY A 68 9.51 10.65 -20.63
N LEU A 69 8.45 10.30 -19.90
CA LEU A 69 7.24 11.09 -19.68
C LEU A 69 7.42 12.12 -18.56
N PRO A 70 6.58 13.17 -18.50
CA PRO A 70 6.44 14.01 -17.32
C PRO A 70 6.18 13.18 -16.06
N SER A 71 6.68 13.64 -14.90
CA SER A 71 6.34 13.02 -13.62
C SER A 71 4.89 13.32 -13.25
N PRO A 72 4.12 12.37 -12.69
CA PRO A 72 2.84 12.65 -12.05
C PRO A 72 3.01 13.78 -11.03
N LYS A 73 2.04 14.71 -10.98
CA LYS A 73 2.15 15.99 -10.24
C LYS A 73 2.60 15.85 -8.79
N GLU A 74 2.09 14.85 -8.07
CA GLU A 74 2.40 14.64 -6.65
C GLU A 74 3.52 13.60 -6.42
N LEU A 75 4.01 12.92 -7.47
CA LEU A 75 5.03 11.88 -7.31
C LEU A 75 6.38 12.47 -6.89
N HIS A 76 6.76 12.26 -5.63
CA HIS A 76 8.07 12.62 -5.09
C HIS A 76 8.66 11.50 -4.22
N THR A 77 9.92 11.67 -3.82
CA THR A 77 10.70 10.58 -3.22
C THR A 77 10.36 10.37 -1.74
N PHE A 78 9.64 9.28 -1.46
CA PHE A 78 9.72 8.54 -0.20
C PHE A 78 10.51 7.24 -0.47
N LEU A 79 11.26 6.71 0.49
CA LEU A 79 12.45 5.86 0.26
C LEU A 79 12.20 4.43 -0.33
N ILE A 80 11.97 4.34 -1.67
CA ILE A 80 12.35 3.24 -2.63
C ILE A 80 11.62 1.87 -2.49
N VAL A 81 11.27 1.03 -3.50
CA VAL A 81 10.89 0.96 -4.96
C VAL A 81 10.23 -0.45 -5.06
N MET A 82 8.92 -0.65 -5.35
CA MET A 82 8.26 -1.98 -5.11
C MET A 82 7.46 -2.61 -6.29
N ILE A 83 7.46 -3.95 -6.34
CA ILE A 83 6.60 -4.83 -7.17
C ILE A 83 5.77 -5.79 -6.29
N TYR A 84 4.48 -5.98 -6.61
CA TYR A 84 3.60 -6.97 -5.99
C TYR A 84 3.41 -8.19 -6.91
N ALA A 85 3.66 -9.41 -6.42
CA ALA A 85 3.34 -10.65 -7.15
C ALA A 85 3.31 -11.94 -6.31
N SER A 86 2.16 -12.33 -5.77
CA SER A 86 1.99 -13.71 -5.29
C SER A 86 2.00 -14.72 -6.45
N LYS A 87 2.80 -15.80 -6.35
CA LYS A 87 3.01 -16.86 -7.37
C LYS A 87 3.92 -16.53 -8.59
N PHE A 88 4.54 -15.35 -8.74
CA PHE A 88 5.36 -15.04 -9.94
C PHE A 88 6.82 -14.58 -9.69
N GLU A 89 7.24 -14.33 -8.44
CA GLU A 89 8.56 -13.80 -8.04
C GLU A 89 9.77 -14.36 -8.86
N ARG A 90 9.89 -15.68 -8.99
CA ARG A 90 11.07 -16.36 -9.56
C ARG A 90 11.23 -16.12 -11.05
N GLN A 91 10.12 -15.98 -11.77
CA GLN A 91 10.15 -15.69 -13.21
C GLN A 91 10.47 -14.22 -13.46
N LEU A 92 9.93 -13.32 -12.64
CA LEU A 92 10.24 -11.89 -12.72
C LEU A 92 11.71 -11.60 -12.39
N MET A 93 12.21 -12.11 -11.27
CA MET A 93 13.61 -11.95 -10.86
C MET A 93 14.57 -12.56 -11.87
N LYS A 94 14.20 -13.65 -12.54
CA LYS A 94 14.98 -14.23 -13.64
C LYS A 94 15.05 -13.30 -14.86
N SER A 95 13.96 -12.60 -15.21
CA SER A 95 13.95 -11.64 -16.32
C SER A 95 14.72 -10.36 -16.00
N LEU A 96 14.60 -9.84 -14.78
CA LEU A 96 15.32 -8.63 -14.35
C LEU A 96 16.82 -8.89 -14.12
N GLY A 97 17.21 -10.11 -13.73
CA GLY A 97 18.60 -10.52 -13.61
C GLY A 97 19.42 -9.61 -12.70
N SER A 98 20.60 -9.18 -13.15
CA SER A 98 21.49 -8.27 -12.42
C SER A 98 21.11 -6.78 -12.53
N ALA A 99 20.00 -6.42 -13.20
CA ALA A 99 19.56 -5.03 -13.30
C ALA A 99 19.00 -4.48 -11.96
N VAL A 100 18.58 -5.38 -11.06
CA VAL A 100 17.94 -5.05 -9.79
C VAL A 100 18.60 -5.79 -8.64
N LYS A 101 18.49 -5.25 -7.43
CA LYS A 101 18.80 -5.95 -6.20
C LYS A 101 17.57 -5.98 -5.31
N LEU A 102 17.28 -7.13 -4.71
CA LEU A 102 16.26 -7.25 -3.67
C LEU A 102 16.76 -6.61 -2.37
N VAL A 103 16.00 -5.66 -1.81
CA VAL A 103 16.36 -4.97 -0.55
C VAL A 103 15.31 -5.05 0.55
N ASP A 104 14.06 -5.34 0.21
CA ASP A 104 13.07 -5.89 1.15
C ASP A 104 12.24 -6.95 0.43
N GLU A 105 11.97 -8.04 1.13
CA GLU A 105 11.05 -9.11 0.74
C GLU A 105 10.15 -9.36 1.93
N THR A 106 8.84 -9.21 1.72
CA THR A 106 7.86 -9.54 2.76
C THR A 106 6.79 -10.45 2.17
N VAL A 107 6.66 -11.65 2.74
CA VAL A 107 5.58 -12.58 2.42
C VAL A 107 4.46 -12.37 3.44
N GLY A 108 3.38 -11.75 3.00
CA GLY A 108 2.20 -11.49 3.81
C GLY A 108 1.17 -12.61 3.69
N PHE A 109 0.47 -12.90 4.78
CA PHE A 109 -0.62 -13.87 4.84
C PHE A 109 -1.86 -13.25 5.50
N ARG A 110 -3.05 -13.70 5.09
CA ARG A 110 -4.26 -13.36 5.84
C ARG A 110 -4.27 -14.12 7.16
N TYR A 111 -4.39 -13.38 8.26
CA TYR A 111 -4.67 -13.93 9.57
C TYR A 111 -6.20 -13.97 9.80
N PHE A 112 -6.74 -15.15 10.10
CA PHE A 112 -8.17 -15.41 10.31
C PHE A 112 -9.11 -14.70 9.29
N ASP A 113 -10.09 -13.95 9.79
CA ASP A 113 -11.12 -13.15 9.11
C ASP A 113 -10.58 -11.77 8.67
N SER A 114 -9.34 -11.72 8.17
CA SER A 114 -8.61 -10.49 7.80
C SER A 114 -8.27 -9.61 9.01
N ARG A 115 -7.66 -10.19 10.05
CA ARG A 115 -7.30 -9.47 11.27
C ARG A 115 -5.85 -9.01 11.32
N ASP A 116 -5.63 -7.76 11.73
CA ASP A 116 -4.35 -7.26 12.22
C ASP A 116 -4.47 -6.84 13.69
N LEU A 117 -3.43 -7.09 14.50
CA LEU A 117 -3.41 -6.84 15.96
C LEU A 117 -4.62 -7.41 16.74
N GLY A 118 -5.42 -8.28 16.11
CA GLY A 118 -6.67 -8.85 16.63
C GLY A 118 -7.96 -8.11 16.23
N PHE A 119 -7.87 -7.04 15.44
CA PHE A 119 -8.98 -6.25 14.88
C PHE A 119 -9.16 -6.54 13.40
N ILE A 120 -10.37 -6.39 12.86
CA ILE A 120 -10.61 -6.59 11.42
C ILE A 120 -10.03 -5.41 10.64
N ASP A 121 -9.12 -5.69 9.71
CA ASP A 121 -8.51 -4.68 8.85
C ASP A 121 -9.18 -4.64 7.46
N GLY A 122 -9.20 -3.47 6.84
CA GLY A 122 -9.85 -3.21 5.55
C GLY A 122 -11.36 -2.99 5.61
N THR A 123 -11.97 -2.83 6.80
CA THR A 123 -13.42 -2.64 6.96
C THR A 123 -13.94 -1.38 6.26
N ALA A 124 -13.28 -0.24 6.48
CA ALA A 124 -13.56 1.03 5.83
C ALA A 124 -12.73 1.19 4.54
N ASN A 125 -12.68 0.13 3.71
CA ASN A 125 -12.21 0.29 2.33
C ASN A 125 -13.40 0.73 1.47
N PRO A 126 -13.22 1.65 0.51
CA PRO A 126 -14.31 2.13 -0.33
C PRO A 126 -14.88 1.00 -1.20
N GLU A 127 -16.20 1.03 -1.43
CA GLU A 127 -16.89 0.05 -2.27
C GLU A 127 -16.51 0.17 -3.76
N SER A 128 -16.96 -0.75 -4.60
CA SER A 128 -16.40 -0.93 -5.96
C SER A 128 -16.48 0.27 -6.91
N VAL A 129 -17.40 1.22 -6.67
CA VAL A 129 -17.56 2.45 -7.48
C VAL A 129 -16.70 3.56 -6.89
N ASP A 130 -16.88 3.89 -5.60
CA ASP A 130 -16.14 4.93 -4.90
C ASP A 130 -14.64 4.61 -4.83
N GLY A 131 -14.30 3.33 -4.75
CA GLY A 131 -12.93 2.83 -4.79
C GLY A 131 -12.19 3.20 -6.07
N GLN A 132 -12.87 3.37 -7.21
CA GLN A 132 -12.22 3.90 -8.41
C GLN A 132 -11.91 5.40 -8.27
N ALA A 133 -12.85 6.20 -7.77
CA ALA A 133 -12.70 7.65 -7.60
C ALA A 133 -11.66 8.03 -6.52
N SER A 134 -11.50 7.18 -5.51
CA SER A 134 -10.51 7.34 -4.43
C SER A 134 -9.13 6.78 -4.81
N THR A 135 -9.06 5.77 -5.68
CA THR A 135 -7.80 5.08 -6.04
C THR A 135 -7.14 5.59 -7.33
N LEU A 136 -7.92 6.01 -8.32
CA LEU A 136 -7.40 6.37 -9.65
C LEU A 136 -7.28 7.89 -9.80
N ILE A 137 -6.21 8.33 -10.44
CA ILE A 137 -6.02 9.73 -10.82
C ILE A 137 -7.05 10.10 -11.90
N ALA A 138 -7.82 11.16 -11.64
CA ALA A 138 -8.76 11.73 -12.59
C ALA A 138 -8.04 12.58 -13.66
N ALA A 139 -8.60 12.70 -14.86
CA ALA A 139 -7.92 13.36 -15.98
C ALA A 139 -7.85 14.89 -15.80
N GLU A 140 -8.79 15.46 -15.06
CA GLU A 140 -8.81 16.83 -14.56
C GLU A 140 -7.72 17.09 -13.51
N ASP A 141 -7.40 16.10 -12.67
CA ASP A 141 -6.40 16.21 -11.62
C ASP A 141 -4.98 16.10 -12.19
N ASP A 142 -4.69 15.10 -13.05
CA ASP A 142 -3.45 15.06 -13.86
C ASP A 142 -3.62 14.25 -15.16
N PRO A 143 -3.72 14.90 -16.33
CA PRO A 143 -3.96 14.22 -17.60
C PRO A 143 -2.78 13.34 -18.05
N ASN A 144 -1.56 13.55 -17.53
CA ASN A 144 -0.40 12.71 -17.87
C ASN A 144 -0.34 11.42 -17.04
N ALA A 145 -1.09 11.37 -15.94
CA ALA A 145 -1.09 10.28 -14.97
C ALA A 145 -2.49 9.64 -14.80
N ALA A 146 -3.48 10.08 -15.59
CA ALA A 146 -4.87 9.65 -15.54
C ALA A 146 -5.02 8.12 -15.64
N GLY A 147 -5.87 7.55 -14.77
CA GLY A 147 -6.06 6.10 -14.67
C GLY A 147 -4.89 5.32 -14.05
N GLY A 148 -3.82 6.00 -13.64
CA GLY A 148 -2.84 5.47 -12.70
C GLY A 148 -3.22 5.72 -11.24
N SER A 149 -2.35 5.36 -10.30
CA SER A 149 -2.57 5.49 -8.86
C SER A 149 -1.26 5.72 -8.10
N TYR A 150 -1.27 6.52 -7.05
CA TYR A 150 -0.16 6.59 -6.10
C TYR A 150 -0.23 5.41 -5.13
N ILE A 151 0.92 4.81 -4.85
CA ILE A 151 1.08 3.73 -3.87
C ILE A 151 1.97 4.24 -2.74
N LEU A 152 1.52 4.12 -1.50
CA LEU A 152 2.37 4.28 -0.31
C LEU A 152 2.47 2.95 0.42
N VAL A 153 3.70 2.52 0.73
CA VAL A 153 3.98 1.31 1.51
C VAL A 153 4.79 1.62 2.75
N GLN A 154 4.50 0.91 3.84
CA GLN A 154 5.25 0.99 5.10
C GLN A 154 5.25 -0.38 5.78
N LYS A 155 6.42 -0.89 6.13
CA LYS A 155 6.57 -2.11 6.92
C LYS A 155 6.61 -1.74 8.41
N TYR A 156 5.65 -2.22 9.18
CA TYR A 156 5.59 -2.06 10.63
C TYR A 156 5.97 -3.35 11.34
N LEU A 157 6.76 -3.27 12.41
CA LEU A 157 7.06 -4.36 13.34
C LEU A 157 6.34 -4.10 14.67
N HIS A 158 5.67 -5.11 15.20
CA HIS A 158 4.78 -4.99 16.34
C HIS A 158 5.41 -5.51 17.65
N ASP A 159 5.33 -4.73 18.73
CA ASP A 159 5.51 -5.27 20.08
C ASP A 159 4.19 -5.92 20.53
N LEU A 160 4.00 -7.17 20.09
CA LEU A 160 2.83 -7.96 20.46
C LEU A 160 2.76 -8.24 21.97
N THR A 161 3.88 -8.18 22.71
CA THR A 161 3.88 -8.40 24.16
C THR A 161 3.30 -7.20 24.89
N ALA A 162 3.77 -6.00 24.56
CA ALA A 162 3.22 -4.76 25.08
C ALA A 162 1.76 -4.57 24.66
N TRP A 163 1.41 -4.90 23.41
CA TRP A 163 0.03 -4.82 22.92
C TRP A 163 -0.90 -5.76 23.69
N GLN A 164 -0.52 -7.03 23.86
CA GLN A 164 -1.34 -8.02 24.58
C GLN A 164 -1.45 -7.78 26.09
N ALA A 165 -0.57 -6.95 26.67
CA ALA A 165 -0.68 -6.52 28.06
C ALA A 165 -1.77 -5.44 28.29
N LEU A 166 -2.32 -4.83 27.22
CA LEU A 166 -3.47 -3.94 27.31
C LEU A 166 -4.77 -4.71 27.51
N SER A 167 -5.74 -4.09 28.19
CA SER A 167 -7.12 -4.56 28.19
C SER A 167 -7.78 -4.31 26.82
N ALA A 168 -8.86 -5.03 26.52
CA ALA A 168 -9.56 -4.90 25.25
C ALA A 168 -10.01 -3.45 25.00
N GLU A 169 -10.59 -2.81 26.03
CA GLU A 169 -11.13 -1.46 25.95
C GLU A 169 -10.05 -0.42 25.62
N LYS A 170 -8.81 -0.63 26.10
CA LYS A 170 -7.68 0.24 25.73
C LYS A 170 -7.24 0.04 24.29
N GLN A 171 -7.22 -1.20 23.81
CA GLN A 171 -6.92 -1.47 22.40
C GLN A 171 -8.01 -0.89 21.49
N GLU A 172 -9.28 -1.01 21.88
CA GLU A 172 -10.44 -0.46 21.17
C GLU A 172 -10.39 1.07 21.11
N GLN A 173 -10.02 1.75 22.20
CA GLN A 173 -9.77 3.20 22.22
C GLN A 173 -8.62 3.62 21.28
N ILE A 174 -7.54 2.83 21.21
CA ILE A 174 -6.41 3.11 20.31
C ILE A 174 -6.83 2.95 18.85
N ILE A 175 -7.59 1.90 18.51
CA ILE A 175 -8.00 1.62 17.13
C ILE A 175 -9.19 2.48 16.67
N GLY A 176 -10.12 2.81 17.57
CA GLY A 176 -11.38 3.52 17.27
C GLY A 176 -12.54 2.58 16.91
N ARG A 177 -12.42 1.27 17.19
CA ARG A 177 -13.46 0.26 16.91
C ARG A 177 -13.50 -0.79 18.02
N THR A 178 -14.65 -1.44 18.22
CA THR A 178 -14.74 -2.63 19.11
C THR A 178 -14.02 -3.82 18.48
N LYS A 179 -13.39 -4.66 19.31
CA LYS A 179 -12.46 -5.70 18.84
C LYS A 179 -13.16 -6.92 18.26
N PHE A 180 -14.29 -7.32 18.84
CA PHE A 180 -15.05 -8.49 18.41
C PHE A 180 -16.01 -8.12 17.27
N ASP A 181 -16.96 -7.22 17.54
CA ASP A 181 -18.03 -6.82 16.61
C ASP A 181 -17.60 -5.78 15.56
N ASN A 182 -16.40 -5.19 15.69
CA ASN A 182 -15.85 -4.24 14.72
C ASN A 182 -16.72 -2.98 14.51
N ILE A 183 -17.43 -2.56 15.55
CA ILE A 183 -18.33 -1.39 15.57
C ILE A 183 -17.48 -0.13 15.83
N GLU A 184 -17.78 0.96 15.13
CA GLU A 184 -17.08 2.23 15.34
C GLU A 184 -17.37 2.84 16.70
N LEU A 185 -16.33 3.36 17.33
CA LEU A 185 -16.48 4.22 18.51
C LEU A 185 -16.79 5.65 18.05
N GLY A 186 -17.39 6.43 18.96
CA GLY A 186 -17.60 7.86 18.71
C GLY A 186 -16.27 8.59 18.55
N ASP A 187 -16.27 9.62 17.71
CA ASP A 187 -15.09 10.43 17.46
C ASP A 187 -14.67 11.20 18.72
N ALA A 188 -13.36 11.40 18.89
CA ALA A 188 -12.83 12.20 19.99
C ALA A 188 -13.07 13.71 19.75
N GLU A 189 -13.22 14.49 20.81
CA GLU A 189 -13.25 15.96 20.73
C GLU A 189 -11.90 16.51 20.23
N ASP A 190 -11.92 17.68 19.59
CA ASP A 190 -10.76 18.33 18.93
C ASP A 190 -9.53 18.56 19.83
N ASP A 191 -9.65 18.52 21.16
CA ASP A 191 -8.55 18.70 22.11
C ASP A 191 -8.09 17.39 22.79
N GLN A 192 -8.63 16.24 22.37
CA GLN A 192 -8.42 14.94 23.00
C GLN A 192 -7.60 13.97 22.14
N GLN A 193 -7.20 12.85 22.73
CA GLN A 193 -6.48 11.80 22.03
C GLN A 193 -7.39 11.11 21.01
N CYS A 194 -7.22 11.47 19.74
CA CYS A 194 -7.81 10.78 18.61
C CYS A 194 -7.36 9.30 18.52
N SER A 195 -8.26 8.44 18.05
CA SER A 195 -7.96 7.05 17.69
C SER A 195 -7.30 6.92 16.30
N HIS A 196 -6.80 5.73 15.96
CA HIS A 196 -6.28 5.42 14.63
C HIS A 196 -7.30 5.70 13.52
N LYS A 197 -8.59 5.35 13.73
CA LYS A 197 -9.71 5.72 12.83
C LYS A 197 -9.76 7.24 12.63
N ASN A 198 -9.82 8.00 13.72
CA ASN A 198 -9.97 9.47 13.65
C ASN A 198 -8.80 10.16 12.92
N LEU A 199 -7.57 9.72 13.18
CA LEU A 199 -6.38 10.29 12.53
C LEU A 199 -6.30 9.96 11.04
N ASN A 200 -6.95 8.87 10.59
CA ASN A 200 -7.05 8.51 9.17
C ASN A 200 -8.29 9.07 8.46
N THR A 201 -9.38 9.44 9.13
CA THR A 201 -10.51 10.17 8.51
C THR A 201 -10.04 11.54 8.05
N VAL A 202 -9.93 11.76 6.74
CA VAL A 202 -9.37 12.99 6.13
C VAL A 202 -10.36 13.63 5.19
N GLU A 203 -10.76 14.86 5.49
CA GLU A 203 -11.61 15.69 4.63
C GLU A 203 -10.77 16.62 3.73
N ASP A 204 -11.38 17.05 2.62
CA ASP A 204 -10.89 18.08 1.71
C ASP A 204 -11.35 19.51 2.10
N ALA A 205 -11.15 20.49 1.22
CA ALA A 205 -11.54 21.88 1.44
C ALA A 205 -13.06 22.14 1.42
N ASN A 206 -13.87 21.18 0.96
CA ASN A 206 -15.34 21.25 0.92
C ASN A 206 -15.99 20.48 2.09
N GLY A 207 -15.20 19.78 2.91
CA GLY A 207 -15.71 18.86 3.94
C GLY A 207 -16.10 17.48 3.40
N GLU A 208 -15.63 17.10 2.21
CA GLU A 208 -15.82 15.74 1.69
C GLU A 208 -14.70 14.82 2.21
N GLU A 209 -15.05 13.69 2.83
CA GLU A 209 -14.08 12.65 3.21
C GLU A 209 -13.39 12.08 1.96
N ARG A 210 -12.09 11.80 2.08
CA ARG A 210 -11.22 11.31 1.02
C ARG A 210 -10.60 9.98 1.43
N ASP A 211 -11.15 8.91 0.87
CA ASP A 211 -10.68 7.55 1.14
C ASP A 211 -9.35 7.22 0.44
N ILE A 212 -8.79 6.10 0.89
CA ILE A 212 -7.75 5.34 0.19
C ILE A 212 -8.15 3.86 0.18
N LEU A 213 -7.69 3.11 -0.82
CA LEU A 213 -7.86 1.65 -0.83
C LEU A 213 -6.66 0.98 -0.15
N ARG A 214 -6.89 0.17 0.88
CA ARG A 214 -5.83 -0.53 1.64
C ARG A 214 -5.87 -2.04 1.41
N ASP A 215 -4.72 -2.67 1.22
CA ASP A 215 -4.56 -4.14 1.11
C ASP A 215 -3.50 -4.62 2.13
N ASN A 216 -3.65 -4.15 3.37
CA ASN A 216 -2.75 -4.45 4.49
C ASN A 216 -2.64 -5.96 4.71
N MET A 217 -1.41 -6.44 4.94
CA MET A 217 -1.15 -7.86 5.14
C MET A 217 -0.24 -8.11 6.34
N THR A 218 -0.69 -8.98 7.23
CA THR A 218 0.13 -9.49 8.35
C THR A 218 1.31 -10.29 7.81
N PHE A 219 2.48 -10.10 8.40
CA PHE A 219 3.64 -10.95 8.17
C PHE A 219 4.30 -11.32 9.51
N GLY A 220 5.14 -12.34 9.49
CA GLY A 220 5.96 -12.68 10.64
C GLY A 220 6.69 -14.01 10.52
N SER A 221 7.64 -14.22 11.42
CA SER A 221 8.45 -15.43 11.49
C SER A 221 8.70 -15.81 12.95
N LEU A 222 8.22 -17.00 13.33
CA LEU A 222 8.50 -17.60 14.64
C LEU A 222 10.01 -17.75 14.91
N GLY A 223 10.84 -17.83 13.86
CA GLY A 223 12.29 -17.99 13.97
C GLY A 223 13.06 -16.71 14.27
N SER A 224 12.57 -15.54 13.82
CA SER A 224 13.15 -14.24 14.19
C SER A 224 12.42 -13.56 15.35
N GLY A 225 11.20 -14.01 15.67
CA GLY A 225 10.32 -13.36 16.65
C GLY A 225 9.66 -12.08 16.12
N GLU A 226 9.88 -11.74 14.85
CA GLU A 226 9.30 -10.57 14.20
C GLU A 226 7.88 -10.88 13.73
N PHE A 227 6.95 -10.02 14.12
CA PHE A 227 5.57 -9.98 13.64
C PHE A 227 5.22 -8.55 13.29
N GLY A 228 4.35 -8.35 12.30
CA GLY A 228 4.13 -7.01 11.78
C GLY A 228 3.08 -6.93 10.71
N THR A 229 2.87 -5.70 10.23
CA THR A 229 1.94 -5.38 9.16
C THR A 229 2.66 -4.69 8.03
N TYR A 230 2.50 -5.23 6.83
CA TYR A 230 2.89 -4.54 5.63
C TYR A 230 1.70 -3.67 5.21
N PHE A 231 1.78 -2.37 5.52
CA PHE A 231 0.82 -1.39 5.04
C PHE A 231 1.03 -1.16 3.55
N ILE A 232 -0.06 -1.18 2.80
CA ILE A 232 -0.10 -0.70 1.41
C ILE A 232 -1.41 0.06 1.19
N GLY A 233 -1.29 1.31 0.78
CA GLY A 233 -2.39 2.19 0.44
C GLY A 233 -2.29 2.67 -0.99
N TYR A 234 -3.41 2.65 -1.71
CA TYR A 234 -3.57 3.15 -3.06
C TYR A 234 -4.48 4.38 -3.07
N THR A 235 -4.12 5.42 -3.83
CA THR A 235 -4.91 6.65 -3.90
C THR A 235 -4.71 7.41 -5.21
N GLY A 236 -5.74 8.11 -5.68
CA GLY A 236 -5.62 9.08 -6.76
C GLY A 236 -4.96 10.40 -6.32
N ARG A 237 -4.78 10.60 -5.02
CA ARG A 237 -4.36 11.88 -4.40
C ARG A 237 -3.38 11.60 -3.26
N LEU A 238 -2.08 11.66 -3.52
CA LEU A 238 -1.04 11.32 -2.55
C LEU A 238 -1.16 12.18 -1.28
N TRP A 239 -1.51 13.47 -1.43
CA TRP A 239 -1.70 14.38 -0.30
C TRP A 239 -2.68 13.86 0.77
N VAL A 240 -3.69 13.06 0.38
CA VAL A 240 -4.65 12.43 1.30
C VAL A 240 -3.91 11.50 2.25
N LYS A 241 -3.09 10.58 1.70
CA LYS A 241 -2.33 9.65 2.53
C LYS A 241 -1.23 10.35 3.31
N GLU A 242 -0.61 11.39 2.77
CA GLU A 242 0.39 12.19 3.47
C GLU A 242 -0.21 12.91 4.68
N LYS A 243 -1.39 13.52 4.54
CA LYS A 243 -2.15 14.11 5.65
C LYS A 243 -2.52 13.07 6.71
N MET A 244 -2.88 11.84 6.31
CA MET A 244 -3.05 10.72 7.27
C MET A 244 -1.74 10.38 7.98
N VAL A 245 -0.60 10.30 7.27
CA VAL A 245 0.72 10.01 7.88
C VAL A 245 1.15 11.14 8.83
N GLU A 246 0.97 12.40 8.45
CA GLU A 246 1.25 13.55 9.31
C GLU A 246 0.43 13.44 10.61
N ARG A 247 -0.89 13.23 10.51
CA ARG A 247 -1.76 13.04 11.67
C ARG A 247 -1.36 11.85 12.54
N ILE A 248 -0.95 10.74 11.95
CA ILE A 248 -0.47 9.55 12.67
C ILE A 248 0.80 9.84 13.47
N PHE A 249 1.79 10.51 12.88
CA PHE A 249 3.12 10.69 13.48
C PHE A 249 3.28 11.94 14.33
N VAL A 250 2.60 13.04 13.96
CA VAL A 250 2.66 14.34 14.65
C VAL A 250 1.51 14.50 15.64
N GLY A 251 0.37 13.87 15.35
CA GLY A 251 -0.88 14.05 16.09
C GLY A 251 -1.76 15.16 15.53
N HIS A 252 -3.04 15.09 15.88
CA HIS A 252 -4.02 16.14 15.59
C HIS A 252 -4.90 16.33 16.82
N PRO A 253 -4.69 17.40 17.62
CA PRO A 253 -3.67 18.44 17.49
C PRO A 253 -2.22 17.93 17.70
N PRO A 254 -1.19 18.68 17.24
CA PRO A 254 0.20 18.27 17.36
C PRO A 254 0.63 17.94 18.79
N GLY A 255 1.29 16.80 18.97
CA GLY A 255 1.67 16.25 20.27
C GLY A 255 0.76 15.11 20.76
N LEU A 256 -0.41 14.91 20.15
CA LEU A 256 -1.30 13.76 20.39
C LEU A 256 -1.20 12.75 19.23
N HIS A 257 -0.01 12.17 19.08
CA HIS A 257 0.28 11.20 18.02
C HIS A 257 -0.58 9.93 18.15
N ASP A 258 -0.61 9.12 17.08
CA ASP A 258 -1.35 7.87 17.08
C ASP A 258 -0.76 6.85 18.05
N ARG A 259 -1.55 6.47 19.05
CA ARG A 259 -1.18 5.50 20.08
C ARG A 259 -0.90 4.10 19.51
N ILE A 260 -1.24 3.81 18.25
CA ILE A 260 -0.82 2.56 17.58
C ILE A 260 0.71 2.49 17.39
N LEU A 261 1.38 3.64 17.25
CA LEU A 261 2.85 3.72 17.04
C LEU A 261 3.65 3.31 18.27
N ASP A 262 3.07 3.41 19.48
CA ASP A 262 3.67 2.89 20.71
C ASP A 262 3.87 1.36 20.66
N TYR A 263 3.13 0.66 19.79
CA TYR A 263 3.15 -0.79 19.63
C TYR A 263 3.57 -1.23 18.23
N SER A 264 3.59 -0.31 17.24
CA SER A 264 3.81 -0.59 15.82
C SER A 264 4.91 0.31 15.28
N LYS A 265 6.14 -0.21 15.20
CA LYS A 265 7.32 0.55 14.76
C LYS A 265 7.49 0.48 13.24
N PRO A 266 7.47 1.60 12.50
CA PRO A 266 7.84 1.61 11.08
C PRO A 266 9.33 1.30 10.90
N VAL A 267 9.64 0.42 9.96
CA VAL A 267 11.02 0.06 9.56
C VAL A 267 11.32 0.35 8.08
N THR A 268 10.29 0.53 7.25
CA THR A 268 10.41 1.05 5.88
C THR A 268 9.29 2.04 5.58
N GLY A 269 9.50 2.87 4.55
CA GLY A 269 8.47 3.77 4.04
C GLY A 269 8.83 4.25 2.63
N ALA A 270 7.96 4.01 1.66
CA ALA A 270 8.20 4.37 0.27
C ALA A 270 6.94 4.75 -0.50
N VAL A 271 7.09 5.57 -1.55
CA VAL A 271 6.02 6.06 -2.42
C VAL A 271 6.37 5.78 -3.88
N PHE A 272 5.38 5.28 -4.61
CA PHE A 272 5.47 4.93 -6.02
C PHE A 272 4.25 5.45 -6.78
N PHE A 273 4.36 5.44 -8.10
CA PHE A 273 3.21 5.57 -8.97
C PHE A 273 3.00 4.27 -9.76
N ALA A 274 1.78 3.76 -9.76
CA ALA A 274 1.28 2.72 -10.64
C ALA A 274 0.73 3.37 -11.92
N PRO A 275 1.49 3.38 -13.03
CA PRO A 275 0.97 3.81 -14.34
C PRO A 275 -0.22 2.97 -14.81
N SER A 276 -1.01 3.54 -15.73
CA SER A 276 -2.02 2.78 -16.47
C SER A 276 -1.39 1.64 -17.28
N VAL A 277 -2.21 0.66 -17.69
CA VAL A 277 -1.75 -0.48 -18.50
C VAL A 277 -1.14 -0.02 -19.82
N ASP A 278 -1.70 1.03 -20.43
CA ASP A 278 -1.27 1.56 -21.73
C ASP A 278 0.11 2.21 -21.62
N VAL A 279 0.37 2.97 -20.54
CA VAL A 279 1.70 3.53 -20.23
C VAL A 279 2.73 2.42 -20.00
N LEU A 280 2.36 1.33 -19.30
CA LEU A 280 3.25 0.18 -19.13
C LEU A 280 3.55 -0.58 -20.44
N GLN A 281 2.61 -0.60 -21.39
CA GLN A 281 2.80 -1.23 -22.70
C GLN A 281 3.68 -0.37 -23.62
N GLY A 282 3.49 0.95 -23.60
CA GLY A 282 4.32 1.92 -24.35
C GLY A 282 5.79 1.97 -23.95
N LEU A 283 6.20 1.33 -22.85
CA LEU A 283 7.62 1.14 -22.49
C LEU A 283 8.40 0.21 -23.45
N ALA A 284 7.70 -0.48 -24.36
CA ALA A 284 8.29 -1.35 -25.37
C ALA A 284 8.83 -0.61 -26.61
N ASP A 285 8.38 0.64 -26.82
CA ASP A 285 8.62 1.46 -28.01
C ASP A 285 9.73 2.54 -27.79
#